data_AF-A0A7V7AAR0-F1
#
_entry.id   AF-A0A7V7AAR0-F1
#
_cell.length_a   1.000
_cell.length_b   1.000
_cell.length_c   1.000
_cell.angle_alpha   90.00
_cell.angle_beta   90.00
_cell.angle_gamma   90.00
#
_symmetry.space_group_name_H-M   'P 1'
#
loop_
_entity.id
_entity.type
_entity.pdbx_description
1 polymer ?
#
loop_
_entity_poly.entity_id
_entity_poly.type
_entity_poly.pdbx_seq_one_letter_code
_entity_poly.pdbx_strand_id
1 'polypeptide(L)'
;MVIMGILMVALGIILFLFGLSVFVKGNYNFVHRFPFVEKDMDPSGRKSFARGVGKIALVCGIIAFIFGVLALAIKLLKVVLVLFLACIIAIAIAVFVIRMKAKRS
;
A
#
# COMPACT_ATOMS: atom_id res chain seq x y z
N MET A 1 23.11 -1.51 -7.89
CA MET A 1 22.88 -1.15 -6.47
C MET A 1 22.03 0.11 -6.33
N VAL A 2 22.46 1.25 -6.88
CA VAL A 2 21.71 2.53 -6.78
C VAL A 2 20.33 2.47 -7.47
N ILE A 3 20.24 1.78 -8.61
CA ILE A 3 18.98 1.64 -9.40
C ILE A 3 17.86 0.99 -8.57
N MET A 4 18.15 -0.03 -7.76
CA MET A 4 17.14 -0.65 -6.89
C MET A 4 16.65 0.29 -5.78
N GLY A 5 17.56 1.08 -5.19
CA GLY A 5 17.19 2.09 -4.21
C GLY A 5 16.29 3.17 -4.81
N ILE A 6 16.62 3.66 -6.01
CA ILE A 6 15.79 4.61 -6.75
C ILE A 6 14.41 4.03 -7.07
N LEU A 7 14.34 2.76 -7.51
CA LEU A 7 13.07 2.08 -7.76
C LEU A 7 12.20 1.96 -6.49
N MET A 8 12.80 1.64 -5.34
CA MET A 8 12.07 1.59 -4.07
C MET A 8 11.57 2.95 -3.62
N VAL A 9 12.38 4.00 -3.77
CA VAL A 9 11.96 5.38 -3.48
C VAL A 9 10.80 5.78 -4.39
N ALA A 10 10.91 5.50 -5.70
CA ALA A 10 9.84 5.79 -6.66
C ALA A 10 8.55 5.02 -6.32
N LEU A 11 8.64 3.73 -6.00
CA LEU A 11 7.51 2.93 -5.55
C LEU A 11 6.89 3.46 -4.26
N GLY A 12 7.71 3.89 -3.30
CA GLY A 12 7.26 4.52 -2.06
C GLY A 12 6.47 5.80 -2.32
N ILE A 13 6.95 6.65 -3.24
CA ILE A 13 6.25 7.88 -3.66
C ILE A 13 4.92 7.53 -4.35
N ILE A 14 4.91 6.56 -5.26
CA ILE A 14 3.68 6.15 -5.96
C ILE A 14 2.64 5.61 -4.97
N LEU A 15 3.05 4.75 -4.04
CA LEU A 15 2.20 4.21 -2.97
C LEU A 15 1.69 5.31 -2.05
N PHE A 16 2.55 6.28 -1.71
CA PHE A 16 2.18 7.42 -0.90
C PHE A 16 1.13 8.28 -1.60
N LEU A 17 1.36 8.67 -2.86
CA LEU A 17 0.41 9.45 -3.65
C LEU A 17 -0.92 8.71 -3.85
N PHE A 18 -0.86 7.41 -4.11
CA PHE A 18 -2.04 6.55 -4.22
C PHE A 18 -2.82 6.51 -2.90
N GLY A 19 -2.13 6.22 -1.79
CA GLY A 19 -2.71 6.19 -0.45
C GLY A 19 -3.33 7.53 -0.07
N LEU A 20 -2.68 8.65 -0.39
CA LEU A 20 -3.17 10.01 -0.13
C LEU A 20 -4.41 10.34 -0.98
N SER A 21 -4.42 9.94 -2.24
CA SER A 21 -5.58 10.12 -3.14
C SER A 21 -6.79 9.31 -2.68
N VAL A 22 -6.58 8.09 -2.18
CA VAL A 22 -7.67 7.22 -1.72
C VAL A 22 -8.13 7.59 -0.31
N PHE A 23 -7.21 7.87 0.62
CA PHE A 23 -7.52 8.11 2.03
C PHE A 23 -7.96 9.55 2.30
N VAL A 24 -7.24 10.54 1.75
CA VAL A 24 -7.45 11.97 2.04
C VAL A 24 -8.41 12.60 1.03
N LYS A 25 -8.20 12.38 -0.28
CA LYS A 25 -9.11 12.89 -1.33
C LYS A 25 -10.39 12.07 -1.47
N GLY A 26 -10.48 10.90 -0.84
CA GLY A 26 -11.65 10.03 -0.92
C GLY A 26 -11.92 9.49 -2.33
N ASN A 27 -10.91 9.43 -3.19
CA ASN A 27 -11.08 8.99 -4.57
C ASN A 27 -11.10 7.45 -4.65
N TYR A 28 -12.17 6.85 -4.13
CA TYR A 28 -12.32 5.40 -3.99
C TYR A 28 -12.45 4.66 -5.33
N ASN A 29 -12.71 5.37 -6.43
CA ASN A 29 -12.76 4.80 -7.79
C ASN A 29 -11.46 4.09 -8.19
N PHE A 30 -10.31 4.51 -7.66
CA PHE A 30 -9.04 3.83 -7.89
C PHE A 30 -9.00 2.41 -7.31
N VAL A 31 -9.71 2.17 -6.21
CA VAL A 31 -9.79 0.85 -5.57
C VAL A 31 -10.96 0.05 -6.14
N HIS A 32 -12.07 0.70 -6.48
CA HIS A 32 -13.26 0.03 -7.01
C HIS A 32 -13.09 -0.47 -8.44
N ARG A 33 -12.20 0.13 -9.24
CA ARG A 33 -11.84 -0.37 -10.58
C ARG A 33 -11.25 -1.78 -10.59
N PHE A 34 -10.86 -2.31 -9.43
CA PHE A 34 -10.31 -3.64 -9.35
C PHE A 34 -11.44 -4.68 -9.24
N PRO A 35 -11.48 -5.69 -10.14
CA PRO A 35 -12.58 -6.65 -10.23
C PRO A 35 -12.73 -7.53 -8.97
N PHE A 36 -11.74 -7.52 -8.06
CA PHE A 36 -11.79 -8.21 -6.77
C PHE A 36 -12.55 -7.47 -5.66
N VAL A 37 -12.93 -6.20 -5.86
CA VAL A 37 -13.62 -5.37 -4.85
C VAL A 37 -15.14 -5.32 -5.05
N GLU A 38 -15.60 -5.56 -6.28
CA GLU A 38 -16.95 -5.17 -6.70
C GLU A 38 -18.02 -6.26 -6.57
N LYS A 39 -17.63 -7.54 -6.55
CA LYS A 39 -18.59 -8.66 -6.59
C LYS A 39 -19.18 -9.07 -5.23
N ASP A 40 -18.50 -8.75 -4.12
CA ASP A 40 -18.80 -9.36 -2.81
C ASP A 40 -19.12 -8.36 -1.68
N MET A 41 -19.20 -7.05 -1.95
CA MET A 41 -19.33 -6.03 -0.89
C MET A 41 -20.50 -5.06 -1.08
N ASP A 42 -21.25 -4.86 0.01
CA ASP A 42 -22.25 -3.80 0.13
C ASP A 42 -21.65 -2.40 -0.13
N PRO A 43 -22.45 -1.43 -0.61
CA PRO A 43 -21.98 -0.08 -0.94
C PRO A 43 -21.38 0.67 0.26
N SER A 44 -21.84 0.40 1.49
CA SER A 44 -21.25 0.91 2.74
C SER A 44 -19.89 0.26 3.04
N GLY A 45 -19.81 -1.06 2.91
CA GLY A 45 -18.58 -1.85 3.06
C GLY A 45 -17.50 -1.47 2.05
N ARG A 46 -17.90 -1.14 0.80
CA ARG A 46 -17.01 -0.69 -0.28
C ARG A 46 -16.26 0.60 0.04
N LYS A 47 -16.91 1.58 0.69
CA LYS A 47 -16.26 2.83 1.12
C LYS A 47 -15.29 2.60 2.28
N SER A 48 -15.70 1.79 3.26
CA SER A 48 -14.86 1.47 4.42
C SER A 48 -13.62 0.66 4.02
N PHE A 49 -13.79 -0.29 3.09
CA PHE A 49 -12.70 -1.07 2.49
C PHE A 49 -11.71 -0.15 1.76
N ALA A 50 -12.18 0.69 0.84
CA ALA A 50 -11.32 1.58 0.07
C ALA A 50 -10.55 2.55 0.97
N ARG A 51 -11.20 3.09 2.01
CA ARG A 51 -10.54 3.96 3.00
C ARG A 51 -9.46 3.21 3.78
N GLY A 52 -9.72 1.96 4.18
CA GLY A 52 -8.73 1.12 4.84
C GLY A 52 -7.51 0.81 3.96
N VAL A 53 -7.75 0.43 2.70
CA VAL A 53 -6.68 0.19 1.71
C VAL A 53 -5.86 1.45 1.48
N GLY A 54 -6.51 2.61 1.34
CA GLY A 54 -5.83 3.90 1.20
C GLY A 54 -4.94 4.22 2.40
N LYS A 55 -5.42 4.00 3.63
CA LYS A 55 -4.63 4.24 4.86
C LYS A 55 -3.38 3.36 4.90
N ILE A 56 -3.51 2.08 4.59
CA ILE A 56 -2.37 1.14 4.57
C ILE A 56 -1.38 1.53 3.47
N ALA A 57 -1.86 1.81 2.26
CA ALA A 57 -1.00 2.22 1.15
C ALA A 57 -0.20 3.48 1.50
N LEU A 58 -0.82 4.43 2.21
CA LEU A 58 -0.16 5.65 2.67
C LEU A 58 0.93 5.34 3.71
N VAL A 59 0.61 4.56 4.75
CA VAL A 59 1.58 4.16 5.79
C VAL A 59 2.73 3.34 5.20
N CYS A 60 2.43 2.33 4.39
CA CYS A 60 3.44 1.52 3.72
C CYS A 60 4.26 2.32 2.71
N GLY A 61 3.66 3.30 2.03
CA GLY A 61 4.38 4.22 1.14
C GLY A 61 5.42 5.07 1.88
N ILE A 62 5.05 5.64 3.05
CA ILE A 62 5.99 6.37 3.92
C ILE A 62 7.13 5.46 4.37
N ILE A 63 6.79 4.26 4.86
CA ILE A 63 7.78 3.28 5.35
C ILE A 63 8.74 2.88 4.21
N ALA A 64 8.21 2.54 3.03
CA ALA A 64 8.99 2.18 1.86
C ALA A 64 9.88 3.34 1.37
N PHE A 65 9.38 4.58 1.43
CA PHE A 65 10.15 5.77 1.09
C PHE A 65 11.34 5.97 2.05
N ILE A 66 11.09 5.94 3.37
CA ILE A 66 12.13 6.06 4.40
C ILE A 66 13.18 4.96 4.23
N PHE A 67 12.75 3.71 4.04
CA PHE A 67 13.66 2.59 3.82
C PHE A 67 14.42 2.68 2.49
N GLY A 68 13.80 3.20 1.43
CA GLY A 68 14.47 3.45 0.15
C GLY A 68 15.59 4.50 0.27
N VAL A 69 15.36 5.56 1.05
CA VAL A 69 16.38 6.57 1.34
C VAL A 69 17.52 5.98 2.19
N LEU A 70 17.19 5.21 3.23
CA LEU A 70 18.16 4.47 4.05
C LEU A 70 18.98 3.46 3.23
N ALA A 71 18.34 2.79 2.26
CA ALA A 71 19.00 1.86 1.36
C ALA A 71 20.09 2.53 0.51
N LEU A 72 19.79 3.75 0.03
CA LEU A 72 20.74 4.56 -0.73
C LEU A 72 21.92 5.03 0.13
N ALA A 73 21.67 5.31 1.42
CA ALA A 73 22.71 5.73 2.36
C ALA A 73 23.63 4.58 2.83
N ILE A 74 23.06 3.41 3.16
CA ILE A 74 23.78 2.35 3.88
C ILE A 74 24.34 1.25 2.94
N LYS A 75 23.95 1.23 1.66
CA LYS A 75 24.39 0.22 0.64
C LYS A 75 24.19 -1.26 1.03
N LEU A 76 23.41 -1.56 2.09
CA LEU A 76 23.17 -2.91 2.61
C LEU A 76 22.00 -3.60 1.89
N LEU A 77 22.28 -4.13 0.70
CA LEU A 77 21.27 -4.69 -0.23
C LEU A 77 20.37 -5.78 0.39
N LYS A 78 20.93 -6.66 1.22
CA LYS A 78 20.18 -7.79 1.81
C LYS A 78 19.10 -7.34 2.78
N VAL A 79 19.40 -6.35 3.63
CA VAL A 79 18.47 -5.84 4.64
C VAL A 79 17.30 -5.12 3.97
N VAL A 80 17.61 -4.34 2.93
CA VAL A 80 16.63 -3.58 2.13
C VAL A 80 15.65 -4.51 1.42
N LEU A 81 16.15 -5.60 0.84
CA LEU A 81 15.33 -6.55 0.09
C LEU A 81 14.38 -7.32 1.03
N VAL A 82 14.85 -7.70 2.22
CA VAL A 82 14.00 -8.33 3.26
C VAL A 82 12.91 -7.38 3.74
N LEU A 83 13.24 -6.11 3.99
CA LEU A 83 12.27 -5.08 4.41
C LEU A 83 11.23 -4.78 3.33
N PHE A 84 11.64 -4.76 2.07
CA PHE A 84 10.73 -4.60 0.94
C PHE A 84 9.74 -5.76 0.85
N LEU A 85 10.23 -7.01 0.95
CA LEU A 85 9.39 -8.20 0.95
C LEU A 85 8.39 -8.16 2.12
N ALA A 86 8.86 -7.78 3.31
CA ALA A 86 8.02 -7.64 4.50
C ALA A 86 6.92 -6.57 4.30
N CYS A 87 7.21 -5.45 3.65
CA CYS A 87 6.21 -4.44 3.29
C CYS A 87 5.15 -4.99 2.34
N ILE A 88 5.54 -5.73 1.29
CA ILE A 88 4.58 -6.33 0.35
C ILE A 88 3.67 -7.33 1.07
N ILE A 89 4.26 -8.20 1.91
CA ILE A 89 3.51 -9.19 2.70
C ILE A 89 2.55 -8.48 3.66
N ALA A 90 2.98 -7.42 4.34
CA ALA A 90 2.15 -6.64 5.24
C ALA A 90 0.97 -5.98 4.52
N ILE A 91 1.18 -5.42 3.32
CA ILE A 91 0.10 -4.88 2.48
C ILE A 91 -0.88 -5.99 2.11
N ALA A 92 -0.39 -7.15 1.66
CA ALA A 92 -1.24 -8.28 1.26
C ALA A 92 -2.11 -8.78 2.43
N ILE A 93 -1.51 -8.98 3.61
CA ILE A 93 -2.23 -9.40 4.83
C ILE A 93 -3.26 -8.34 5.22
N ALA A 94 -2.88 -7.06 5.21
CA ALA A 94 -3.77 -6.00 5.64
C ALA A 94 -4.96 -5.83 4.68
N VAL A 95 -4.75 -5.96 3.36
CA VAL A 95 -5.83 -6.02 2.35
C VAL A 95 -6.74 -7.23 2.60
N PHE A 96 -6.17 -8.40 2.89
CA PHE A 96 -6.93 -9.62 3.19
C PHE A 96 -7.80 -9.48 4.46
N VAL A 97 -7.24 -8.91 5.53
CA VAL A 97 -7.95 -8.66 6.80
C VAL A 97 -9.09 -7.65 6.61
N ILE A 98 -8.85 -6.57 5.87
CA ILE A 98 -9.91 -5.59 5.57
C ILE A 98 -11.00 -6.24 4.70
N ARG A 99 -10.63 -7.06 3.71
CA ARG A 99 -11.61 -7.80 2.89
C ARG A 99 -12.48 -8.71 3.77
N MET A 100 -11.88 -9.45 4.69
CA MET A 100 -12.59 -10.31 5.63
C MET A 100 -13.55 -9.53 6.54
N LYS A 101 -13.13 -8.37 7.05
CA LYS A 101 -14.00 -7.49 7.85
C LYS A 101 -15.16 -6.92 7.01
N ALA A 102 -14.88 -6.50 5.78
CA ALA A 102 -15.89 -5.92 4.89
C ALA A 102 -16.90 -6.95 4.36
N LYS A 103 -16.59 -8.26 4.37
CA LYS A 103 -17.52 -9.33 4.00
C LYS A 103 -18.46 -9.75 5.15
N ARG A 104 -18.12 -9.42 6.40
CA ARG A 104 -18.91 -9.76 7.60
C ARG A 104 -19.84 -8.64 8.08
N SER A 105 -19.67 -7.43 7.57
CA SER A 105 -20.40 -6.22 7.98
C SER A 105 -21.44 -5.84 6.96
#